data_AF-F3GFH7-F1
#
_entry.id   AF-F3GFH7-F1
#
_cell.length_a   1.000
_cell.length_b   1.000
_cell.length_c   1.000
_cell.angle_alpha   90.00
_cell.angle_beta   90.00
_cell.angle_gamma   90.00
#
_symmetry.space_group_name_H-M   'P 1'
#
loop_
_entity.id
_entity.type
_entity.pdbx_description
1 polymer ?
#
loop_
_entity_poly.entity_id
_entity_poly.type
_entity_poly.pdbx_seq_one_letter_code
_entity_poly.pdbx_strand_id
1 'polypeptide(L)'
;DSAGTRLAPDAELEVNNLMGSRLTLMPGRHGVAWKVCLSLKSKRGGQELATRVFSYGRSREVRLFEFMRPIQQMLACTEDLDAYVQVEALEGGSLRAKLLVRRYATRLEVDRSSGSVHYPAHALAPDEDALKLLDVFALCITHPEQGPETLTRARSKEDSLERWWFNPQPKQEGAWLIYPDTQSRNAFRPLAWSTHDQPTGQPVIAHEGLRAALAIESSGARFAALTSAVDTMTSSPGHADWRLLEELLIHTSHLPLAGLDIWRVFARSPAAMITALLHLEGFAEHVAQRITEELPFEWVLASPQDWVSSVAILRRYYYQDDGDRGVRALKRSLEAIKQSMSMSQPGTVLGIDLACHEAMSLPTQETRLLLNHNAVLDDHLFRALVAIEHGPLQSLVRQSDRGDMWPNELHQDISKFIGSASGKSILSRFPPVLGDFKRLTIAFPMWVGYEVTRGAARDWLAQPDRLHALRTYQSFDPAWFDAAYHFSLVHFFKPA
;
A
#
# COMPACT_ATOMS: atom_id res chain seq x y z
N ASP A 1 25.31 13.66 -6.37
CA ASP A 1 24.00 13.72 -7.05
C ASP A 1 24.22 13.59 -8.56
N SER A 2 23.18 13.82 -9.36
CA SER A 2 23.25 13.81 -10.84
C SER A 2 24.19 14.88 -11.42
N ALA A 3 24.42 15.97 -10.68
CA ALA A 3 25.33 17.06 -11.06
C ALA A 3 26.80 16.80 -10.65
N GLY A 4 27.10 15.62 -10.07
CA GLY A 4 28.43 15.30 -9.58
C GLY A 4 28.80 15.98 -8.26
N THR A 5 27.86 16.66 -7.61
CA THR A 5 28.07 17.33 -6.33
C THR A 5 27.90 16.34 -5.17
N ARG A 6 28.71 16.52 -4.12
CA ARG A 6 28.60 15.71 -2.90
C ARG A 6 27.39 16.17 -2.10
N LEU A 7 26.45 15.26 -1.85
CA LEU A 7 25.32 15.51 -0.96
C LEU A 7 25.81 15.77 0.47
N ALA A 8 25.16 16.71 1.16
CA ALA A 8 25.42 16.98 2.56
C ALA A 8 25.10 15.74 3.42
N PRO A 9 25.77 15.56 4.57
CA PRO A 9 25.31 14.60 5.58
C PRO A 9 23.86 14.91 5.96
N ASP A 10 23.02 13.86 6.09
CA ASP A 10 21.60 13.99 6.44
C ASP A 10 20.74 14.72 5.37
N ALA A 11 21.23 14.83 4.14
CA ALA A 11 20.43 15.38 3.04
C ALA A 11 19.09 14.65 2.89
N GLU A 12 18.03 15.44 2.71
CA GLU A 12 16.68 14.94 2.44
C GLU A 12 16.45 14.86 0.93
N LEU A 13 16.02 13.69 0.46
CA LEU A 13 15.72 13.44 -0.94
C LEU A 13 14.30 12.90 -1.09
N GLU A 14 13.63 13.27 -2.17
CA GLU A 14 12.48 12.50 -2.65
C GLU A 14 12.97 11.17 -3.25
N VAL A 15 12.13 10.14 -3.20
CA VAL A 15 12.39 8.83 -3.83
C VAL A 15 12.88 8.96 -5.28
N ASN A 16 12.26 9.82 -6.10
CA ASN A 16 12.65 9.97 -7.51
C ASN A 16 14.04 10.59 -7.68
N ASN A 17 14.51 11.37 -6.71
CA ASN A 17 15.84 12.01 -6.72
C ASN A 17 16.98 11.04 -6.35
N LEU A 18 16.64 9.78 -6.04
CA LEU A 18 17.63 8.70 -5.98
C LEU A 18 18.19 8.36 -7.36
N MET A 19 17.42 8.62 -8.43
CA MET A 19 17.93 8.49 -9.80
C MET A 19 19.07 9.46 -10.04
N GLY A 20 20.18 8.97 -10.61
CA GLY A 20 21.38 9.77 -10.83
C GLY A 20 22.26 9.96 -9.58
N SER A 21 21.81 9.56 -8.39
CA SER A 21 22.61 9.60 -7.16
C SER A 21 23.32 8.27 -6.90
N ARG A 22 24.52 8.34 -6.31
CA ARG A 22 25.39 7.17 -6.09
C ARG A 22 26.07 7.23 -4.72
N LEU A 23 26.23 6.07 -4.11
CA LEU A 23 26.95 5.87 -2.86
C LEU A 23 28.28 5.16 -3.16
N THR A 24 29.37 5.86 -2.91
CA THR A 24 30.71 5.35 -3.18
C THR A 24 31.32 4.77 -1.91
N LEU A 25 31.35 3.43 -1.81
CA LEU A 25 31.91 2.70 -0.68
C LEU A 25 33.39 2.44 -0.93
N MET A 26 34.25 3.24 -0.29
CA MET A 26 35.70 3.16 -0.47
C MET A 26 36.30 2.02 0.39
N PRO A 27 37.40 1.40 -0.06
CA PRO A 27 38.06 0.36 0.72
C PRO A 27 38.59 0.92 2.04
N GLY A 28 38.16 0.28 3.12
CA GLY A 28 38.58 0.57 4.48
C GLY A 28 40.02 0.20 4.81
N ARG A 29 40.54 0.75 5.91
CA ARG A 29 41.89 0.41 6.43
C ARG A 29 42.05 -1.05 6.88
N HIS A 30 40.95 -1.78 7.08
CA HIS A 30 40.96 -3.09 7.75
C HIS A 30 40.24 -4.22 6.99
N GLY A 31 39.95 -4.07 5.69
CA GLY A 31 39.32 -5.13 4.89
C GLY A 31 37.90 -5.52 5.35
N VAL A 32 37.23 -4.64 6.08
CA VAL A 32 35.90 -4.86 6.68
C VAL A 32 34.82 -4.71 5.61
N ALA A 33 33.78 -5.55 5.71
CA ALA A 33 32.63 -5.50 4.81
C ALA A 33 31.76 -4.26 5.07
N TRP A 34 31.21 -3.71 4.00
CA TRP A 34 30.25 -2.63 4.06
C TRP A 34 28.84 -3.16 4.27
N LYS A 35 28.01 -2.40 5.00
CA LYS A 35 26.57 -2.62 5.07
C LYS A 35 25.84 -1.34 4.70
N VAL A 36 24.76 -1.46 3.94
CA VAL A 36 23.78 -0.39 3.76
C VAL A 36 22.50 -0.80 4.47
N CYS A 37 22.09 0.00 5.45
CA CYS A 37 20.87 -0.21 6.22
C CYS A 37 19.80 0.78 5.75
N LEU A 38 18.62 0.26 5.42
CA LEU A 38 17.41 1.04 5.20
C LEU A 38 16.54 0.89 6.45
N SER A 39 16.23 1.99 7.13
CA SER A 39 15.35 1.99 8.31
C SER A 39 14.15 2.90 8.06
N LEU A 40 12.95 2.32 8.07
CA LEU A 40 11.69 3.07 8.00
C LEU A 40 11.43 3.71 9.36
N LYS A 41 11.22 5.03 9.38
CA LYS A 41 10.98 5.80 10.60
C LYS A 41 9.81 6.76 10.38
N SER A 42 9.04 6.97 11.44
CA SER A 42 8.05 8.06 11.51
C SER A 42 8.67 9.26 12.20
N LYS A 43 8.32 10.49 11.73
CA LYS A 43 8.69 11.72 12.44
C LYS A 43 8.08 11.79 13.85
N ARG A 44 6.90 11.17 14.06
CA ARG A 44 6.26 11.12 15.38
C ARG A 44 6.94 10.05 16.23
N GLY A 45 8.04 10.42 16.88
CA GLY A 45 8.73 9.61 17.88
C GLY A 45 10.06 9.00 17.44
N GLY A 46 10.46 9.13 16.17
CA GLY A 46 11.75 8.62 15.68
C GLY A 46 11.92 7.10 15.79
N GLN A 47 10.84 6.39 16.12
CA GLN A 47 10.82 4.95 16.29
C GLN A 47 11.07 4.28 14.94
N GLU A 48 11.95 3.29 14.96
CA GLU A 48 12.19 2.41 13.83
C GLU A 48 11.01 1.44 13.68
N LEU A 49 10.38 1.47 12.52
CA LEU A 49 9.19 0.67 12.20
C LEU A 49 9.55 -0.61 11.45
N ALA A 50 10.58 -0.58 10.61
CA ALA A 50 11.08 -1.72 9.86
C ALA A 50 12.51 -1.45 9.36
N THR A 51 13.32 -2.50 9.18
CA THR A 51 14.71 -2.38 8.73
C THR A 51 15.07 -3.45 7.72
N ARG A 52 15.86 -3.06 6.72
CA ARG A 52 16.44 -3.96 5.71
C ARG A 52 17.93 -3.69 5.56
N VAL A 53 18.73 -4.76 5.51
CA VAL A 53 20.20 -4.65 5.48
C VAL A 53 20.77 -5.31 4.22
N PHE A 54 21.58 -4.57 3.49
CA PHE A 54 22.33 -5.02 2.33
C PHE A 54 23.81 -5.13 2.69
N SER A 55 24.43 -6.29 2.46
CA SER A 55 25.85 -6.50 2.73
C SER A 55 26.66 -6.43 1.45
N TYR A 56 27.75 -5.69 1.48
CA TYR A 56 28.67 -5.49 0.36
C TYR A 56 30.09 -5.89 0.77
N GLY A 57 30.89 -6.25 -0.25
CA GLY A 57 32.32 -6.52 -0.05
C GLY A 57 33.13 -5.27 0.31
N ARG A 58 34.41 -5.25 -0.04
CA ARG A 58 35.38 -4.23 0.43
C ARG A 58 35.23 -2.85 -0.21
N SER A 59 34.89 -2.79 -1.49
CA SER A 59 34.74 -1.54 -2.24
C SER A 59 33.69 -1.73 -3.31
N ARG A 60 32.75 -0.80 -3.43
CA ARG A 60 31.69 -0.84 -4.45
C ARG A 60 31.07 0.53 -4.66
N GLU A 61 30.81 0.87 -5.91
CA GLU A 61 29.89 1.95 -6.24
C GLU A 61 28.48 1.36 -6.26
N VAL A 62 27.61 1.86 -5.39
CA VAL A 62 26.20 1.44 -5.31
C VAL A 62 25.35 2.57 -5.88
N ARG A 63 24.55 2.27 -6.89
CA ARG A 63 23.66 3.26 -7.48
C ARG A 63 22.41 3.36 -6.61
N LEU A 64 22.04 4.55 -6.14
CA LEU A 64 20.94 4.68 -5.18
C LEU A 64 19.57 4.29 -5.77
N PHE A 65 19.42 4.32 -7.09
CA PHE A 65 18.21 3.83 -7.75
C PHE A 65 17.95 2.33 -7.47
N GLU A 66 18.97 1.53 -7.15
CA GLU A 66 18.80 0.13 -6.76
C GLU A 66 17.96 -0.01 -5.48
N PHE A 67 17.96 1.03 -4.62
CA PHE A 67 17.16 1.10 -3.40
C PHE A 67 15.78 1.73 -3.61
N MET A 68 15.47 2.27 -4.79
CA MET A 68 14.21 2.97 -5.05
C MET A 68 12.99 2.08 -4.75
N ARG A 69 12.96 0.86 -5.31
CA ARG A 69 11.88 -0.10 -5.08
C ARG A 69 11.81 -0.57 -3.61
N PRO A 70 12.90 -1.00 -2.95
CA PRO A 70 12.88 -1.29 -1.51
C PRO A 70 12.36 -0.13 -0.65
N ILE A 71 12.78 1.10 -0.95
CA ILE A 71 12.35 2.30 -0.20
C ILE A 71 10.86 2.56 -0.41
N GLN A 72 10.36 2.46 -1.64
CA GLN A 72 8.92 2.60 -1.94
C GLN A 72 8.10 1.56 -1.16
N GLN A 73 8.53 0.29 -1.19
CA GLN A 73 7.87 -0.79 -0.44
C GLN A 73 7.85 -0.52 1.07
N MET A 74 8.95 -0.02 1.64
CA MET A 74 9.01 0.36 3.05
C MET A 74 8.10 1.54 3.37
N LEU A 75 8.14 2.62 2.58
CA LEU A 75 7.26 3.77 2.76
C LEU A 75 5.78 3.36 2.69
N ALA A 76 5.43 2.41 1.83
CA ALA A 76 4.10 1.85 1.70
C ALA A 76 3.68 0.97 2.89
N CYS A 77 4.56 0.61 3.82
CA CYS A 77 4.18 -0.15 5.03
C CYS A 77 3.56 0.74 6.12
N THR A 78 3.47 2.05 5.89
CA THR A 78 2.88 3.01 6.82
C THR A 78 1.98 3.99 6.09
N GLU A 79 0.94 4.41 6.79
CA GLU A 79 0.03 5.48 6.37
C GLU A 79 0.51 6.88 6.80
N ASP A 80 1.62 6.97 7.55
CA ASP A 80 2.22 8.24 7.94
C ASP A 80 2.90 8.90 6.74
N LEU A 81 2.30 10.00 6.28
CA LEU A 81 2.81 10.82 5.18
C LEU A 81 4.15 11.48 5.47
N ASP A 82 4.51 11.64 6.75
CA ASP A 82 5.78 12.21 7.19
C ASP A 82 6.85 11.14 7.44
N ALA A 83 6.54 9.87 7.19
CA ALA A 83 7.51 8.79 7.27
C ALA A 83 8.64 8.97 6.25
N TYR A 84 9.80 8.48 6.63
CA TYR A 84 11.00 8.50 5.80
C TYR A 84 11.78 7.21 5.95
N VAL A 85 12.55 6.87 4.93
CA VAL A 85 13.55 5.81 5.01
C VAL A 85 14.90 6.45 5.21
N GLN A 86 15.52 6.15 6.35
CA GLN A 86 16.89 6.52 6.63
C GLN A 86 17.81 5.50 5.96
N VAL A 87 18.72 5.97 5.10
CA VAL A 87 19.72 5.11 4.45
C VAL A 87 21.07 5.39 5.07
N GLU A 88 21.66 4.36 5.69
CA GLU A 88 22.93 4.45 6.40
C GLU A 88 23.97 3.52 5.78
N ALA A 89 25.16 4.06 5.50
CA ALA A 89 26.33 3.27 5.09
C ALA A 89 27.22 3.03 6.30
N LEU A 90 27.41 1.76 6.67
CA LEU A 90 28.20 1.31 7.80
C LEU A 90 29.45 0.56 7.34
N GLU A 91 30.59 0.93 7.89
CA GLU A 91 31.86 0.20 7.73
C GLU A 91 32.25 -0.41 9.07
N GLY A 92 32.21 -1.74 9.20
CA GLY A 92 32.51 -2.40 10.47
C GLY A 92 31.61 -1.97 11.63
N GLY A 93 30.36 -1.59 11.33
CA GLY A 93 29.40 -1.06 12.30
C GLY A 93 29.52 0.45 12.55
N SER A 94 30.55 1.12 12.05
CA SER A 94 30.69 2.58 12.18
C SER A 94 29.94 3.30 11.07
N LEU A 95 29.12 4.29 11.42
CA LEU A 95 28.40 5.14 10.46
C LEU A 95 29.35 6.02 9.65
N ARG A 96 29.23 5.97 8.32
CA ARG A 96 30.07 6.74 7.38
C ARG A 96 29.30 7.72 6.53
N ALA A 97 28.06 7.39 6.18
CA ALA A 97 27.17 8.26 5.43
C ALA A 97 25.72 8.00 5.84
N LYS A 98 24.92 9.06 5.79
CA LYS A 98 23.49 9.02 6.09
C LYS A 98 22.74 9.98 5.19
N LEU A 99 21.58 9.54 4.69
CA LEU A 99 20.63 10.33 3.93
C LEU A 99 19.20 9.94 4.31
N LEU A 100 18.26 10.85 4.12
CA LEU A 100 16.84 10.63 4.41
C LEU A 100 16.05 10.64 3.09
N VAL A 101 15.22 9.63 2.87
CA VAL A 101 14.37 9.53 1.68
C VAL A 101 12.90 9.61 2.05
N ARG A 102 12.15 10.48 1.37
CA ARG A 102 10.72 10.76 1.63
C ARG A 102 9.87 10.59 0.38
N ARG A 103 8.55 10.47 0.60
CA ARG A 103 7.55 10.46 -0.49
C ARG A 103 7.48 11.80 -1.23
N TYR A 104 7.60 12.92 -0.51
CA TYR A 104 7.56 14.27 -1.07
C TYR A 104 8.76 15.08 -0.59
N ALA A 105 9.32 15.89 -1.48
CA ALA A 105 10.35 16.86 -1.15
C ALA A 105 9.82 18.09 -0.40
N THR A 106 8.61 18.56 -0.76
CA THR A 106 8.12 19.88 -0.35
C THR A 106 6.62 19.88 -0.02
N ARG A 107 6.22 20.79 0.87
CA ARG A 107 4.82 21.10 1.23
C ARG A 107 4.61 22.61 1.12
N LEU A 108 3.50 23.04 0.53
CA LEU A 108 3.13 24.46 0.51
C LEU A 108 2.74 24.96 1.91
N GLU A 109 3.09 26.21 2.20
CA GLU A 109 2.71 26.93 3.40
C GLU A 109 1.47 27.79 3.14
N VAL A 110 0.55 27.81 4.12
CA VAL A 110 -0.68 28.62 4.07
C VAL A 110 -0.37 30.00 4.60
N ASP A 111 -0.58 31.03 3.78
CA ASP A 111 -0.67 32.41 4.24
C ASP A 111 -2.15 32.80 4.40
N ARG A 112 -2.65 32.67 5.64
CA ARG A 112 -4.03 33.03 5.98
C ARG A 112 -4.30 34.52 5.85
N SER A 113 -3.29 35.38 5.97
CA SER A 113 -3.48 36.84 5.93
C SER A 113 -3.80 37.32 4.52
N SER A 114 -3.16 36.74 3.52
CA SER A 114 -3.37 37.04 2.11
C SER A 114 -4.33 36.09 1.40
N GLY A 115 -4.69 34.96 2.03
CA GLY A 115 -5.54 33.95 1.40
C GLY A 115 -4.81 33.17 0.30
N SER A 116 -3.50 32.96 0.43
CA SER A 116 -2.66 32.28 -0.57
C SER A 116 -1.91 31.07 -0.01
N VAL A 117 -1.42 30.22 -0.90
CA VAL A 117 -0.45 29.17 -0.58
C VAL A 117 0.85 29.43 -1.32
N HIS A 118 2.00 29.08 -0.73
CA HIS A 118 3.30 29.35 -1.33
C HIS A 118 4.34 28.28 -1.00
N TYR A 119 5.39 28.21 -1.82
CA TYR A 119 6.56 27.39 -1.51
C TYR A 119 7.31 27.96 -0.30
N PRO A 120 7.79 27.13 0.66
CA PRO A 120 8.62 27.60 1.76
C PRO A 120 9.88 28.28 1.24
N ALA A 121 10.31 29.37 1.88
CA ALA A 121 11.48 30.16 1.45
C ALA A 121 12.79 29.37 1.33
N HIS A 122 12.91 28.24 2.04
CA HIS A 122 14.08 27.38 2.09
C HIS A 122 13.93 26.08 1.29
N ALA A 123 12.77 25.85 0.67
CA ALA A 123 12.55 24.67 -0.16
C ALA A 123 13.22 24.84 -1.53
N LEU A 124 13.67 23.73 -2.13
CA LEU A 124 14.00 23.71 -3.55
C LEU A 124 12.68 23.86 -4.34
N ALA A 125 12.39 25.09 -4.76
CA ALA A 125 11.30 25.34 -5.69
C ALA A 125 11.65 24.75 -7.07
N PRO A 126 10.65 24.30 -7.85
CA PRO A 126 10.86 23.95 -9.25
C PRO A 126 11.45 25.15 -10.02
N ASP A 127 12.18 24.87 -11.10
CA ASP A 127 12.65 25.93 -11.99
C ASP A 127 11.49 26.63 -12.73
N GLU A 128 11.78 27.77 -13.36
CA GLU A 128 10.75 28.60 -13.98
C GLU A 128 10.02 27.91 -15.15
N ASP A 129 10.66 26.94 -15.83
CA ASP A 129 10.01 26.19 -16.90
C ASP A 129 9.07 25.12 -16.34
N ALA A 130 9.46 24.44 -15.25
CA ALA A 130 8.58 23.56 -14.51
C ALA A 130 7.39 24.32 -13.89
N LEU A 131 7.61 25.53 -13.36
CA LEU A 131 6.54 26.37 -12.78
C LEU A 131 5.53 26.86 -13.81
N LYS A 132 5.91 27.02 -15.08
CA LYS A 132 4.97 27.36 -16.16
C LYS A 132 4.05 26.20 -16.54
N LEU A 133 4.50 24.97 -16.30
CA LEU A 133 3.76 23.74 -16.59
C LEU A 133 2.95 23.24 -15.39
N LEU A 134 3.16 23.83 -14.21
CA LEU A 134 2.48 23.46 -12.98
C LEU A 134 1.14 24.18 -12.86
N ASP A 135 0.06 23.42 -13.02
CA ASP A 135 -1.28 23.82 -12.63
C ASP A 135 -1.57 23.36 -11.19
N VAL A 136 -2.18 24.26 -10.42
CA VAL A 136 -2.58 24.00 -9.03
C VAL A 136 -4.09 24.04 -8.94
N PHE A 137 -4.68 22.99 -8.38
CA PHE A 137 -6.11 22.85 -8.22
C PHE A 137 -6.53 22.94 -6.77
N ALA A 138 -7.77 23.35 -6.53
CA ALA A 138 -8.43 23.27 -5.24
C ALA A 138 -9.80 22.58 -5.39
N LEU A 139 -10.02 21.50 -4.65
CA LEU A 139 -11.27 20.73 -4.65
C LEU A 139 -11.91 20.77 -3.26
N CYS A 140 -13.21 21.07 -3.18
CA CYS A 140 -13.98 20.91 -1.95
C CYS A 140 -14.26 19.41 -1.73
N ILE A 141 -13.53 18.74 -0.82
CA ILE A 141 -13.64 17.28 -0.66
C ILE A 141 -14.99 16.82 -0.08
N THR A 142 -15.72 17.75 0.54
CA THR A 142 -17.10 17.51 0.98
C THR A 142 -18.12 17.66 -0.15
N HIS A 143 -17.76 18.32 -1.25
CA HIS A 143 -18.62 18.54 -2.42
C HIS A 143 -17.85 18.29 -3.73
N PRO A 144 -17.25 17.09 -3.90
CA PRO A 144 -16.41 16.76 -5.04
C PRO A 144 -17.14 16.86 -6.38
N GLU A 145 -18.47 16.69 -6.39
CA GLU A 145 -19.33 16.80 -7.58
C GLU A 145 -19.28 18.17 -8.26
N GLN A 146 -18.77 19.21 -7.58
CA GLN A 146 -18.60 20.55 -8.14
C GLN A 146 -17.33 20.69 -8.98
N GLY A 147 -16.44 19.70 -8.90
CA GLY A 147 -15.15 19.70 -9.57
C GLY A 147 -14.13 20.66 -8.92
N PRO A 148 -12.86 20.55 -9.36
CA PRO A 148 -11.80 21.40 -8.87
C PRO A 148 -11.80 22.78 -9.55
N GLU A 149 -11.31 23.78 -8.81
CA GLU A 149 -10.99 25.09 -9.35
C GLU A 149 -9.47 25.22 -9.59
N THR A 150 -9.08 25.83 -10.71
CA THR A 150 -7.67 26.17 -10.96
C THR A 150 -7.26 27.43 -10.20
N LEU A 151 -6.22 27.33 -9.36
CA LEU A 151 -5.67 28.45 -8.63
C LEU A 151 -4.76 29.29 -9.52
N THR A 152 -4.89 30.61 -9.41
CA THR A 152 -4.07 31.54 -10.18
C THR A 152 -2.71 31.76 -9.51
N ARG A 153 -1.61 31.50 -10.23
CA ARG A 153 -0.24 31.85 -9.79
C ARG A 153 -0.12 33.36 -9.61
N ALA A 154 0.36 33.80 -8.46
CA ALA A 154 0.66 35.20 -8.20
C ALA A 154 1.87 35.62 -9.05
N ARG A 155 1.70 36.62 -9.91
CA ARG A 155 2.78 37.19 -10.73
C ARG A 155 3.17 38.55 -10.17
N SER A 156 3.77 38.58 -8.99
CA SER A 156 4.35 39.80 -8.44
C SER A 156 5.84 39.85 -8.75
N LYS A 157 6.34 41.00 -9.24
CA LYS A 157 7.79 41.25 -9.41
C LYS A 157 8.51 41.47 -8.08
N GLU A 158 7.77 41.70 -7.00
CA GLU A 158 8.30 42.06 -5.68
C GLU A 158 8.24 40.88 -4.69
N ASP A 159 7.59 39.77 -5.06
CA ASP A 159 7.47 38.60 -4.21
C ASP A 159 8.51 37.55 -4.63
N SER A 160 9.43 37.22 -3.73
CA SER A 160 10.44 36.18 -3.96
C SER A 160 9.89 34.76 -3.82
N LEU A 161 8.65 34.63 -3.32
CA LEU A 161 8.00 33.35 -3.09
C LEU A 161 7.04 33.05 -4.23
N GLU A 162 7.06 31.80 -4.69
CA GLU A 162 6.12 31.29 -5.69
C GLU A 162 4.79 30.95 -5.01
N ARG A 163 3.71 31.64 -5.41
CA ARG A 163 2.40 31.61 -4.69
C ARG A 163 1.21 31.38 -5.60
N TRP A 164 0.12 30.87 -5.02
CA TRP A 164 -1.18 30.69 -5.66
C TRP A 164 -2.31 31.25 -4.80
N TRP A 165 -3.26 31.94 -5.43
CA TRP A 165 -4.41 32.52 -4.76
C TRP A 165 -5.49 31.48 -4.51
N PHE A 166 -5.81 31.24 -3.23
CA PHE A 166 -6.93 30.37 -2.83
C PHE A 166 -8.17 31.19 -2.47
N ASN A 167 -8.03 32.32 -1.77
CA ASN A 167 -9.11 33.22 -1.38
C ASN A 167 -10.26 32.48 -0.66
N PRO A 168 -10.13 32.13 0.63
CA PRO A 168 -11.11 31.31 1.34
C PRO A 168 -12.49 31.96 1.54
N GLN A 169 -12.56 33.30 1.58
CA GLN A 169 -13.79 34.04 1.89
C GLN A 169 -14.96 33.83 0.91
N PRO A 170 -14.79 33.93 -0.42
CA PRO A 170 -15.87 33.68 -1.38
C PRO A 170 -16.16 32.18 -1.61
N LYS A 171 -15.37 31.28 -1.03
CA LYS A 171 -15.47 29.85 -1.31
C LYS A 171 -16.58 29.19 -0.51
N GLN A 172 -17.10 28.10 -1.07
CA GLN A 172 -18.03 27.24 -0.35
C GLN A 172 -17.42 26.74 0.96
N GLU A 173 -18.28 26.62 1.97
CA GLU A 173 -17.95 26.05 3.27
C GLU A 173 -17.56 24.57 3.12
N GLY A 174 -16.43 24.20 3.73
CA GLY A 174 -15.97 22.82 3.75
C GLY A 174 -14.45 22.69 3.85
N ALA A 175 -14.00 21.43 3.85
CA ALA A 175 -12.59 21.10 3.73
C ALA A 175 -12.19 21.17 2.25
N TRP A 176 -11.15 21.94 1.92
CA TRP A 176 -10.61 22.00 0.58
C TRP A 176 -9.26 21.31 0.50
N LEU A 177 -9.04 20.54 -0.55
CA LEU A 177 -7.75 19.95 -0.89
C LEU A 177 -7.11 20.76 -2.01
N ILE A 178 -5.90 21.25 -1.77
CA ILE A 178 -5.05 21.94 -2.75
C ILE A 178 -3.96 20.98 -3.23
N TYR A 179 -3.86 20.76 -4.53
CA TYR A 179 -3.01 19.72 -5.12
C TYR A 179 -2.51 20.06 -6.53
N PRO A 180 -1.41 19.45 -6.99
CA PRO A 180 -0.88 19.68 -8.33
C PRO A 180 -1.62 18.87 -9.40
N ASP A 181 -1.46 19.29 -10.66
CA ASP A 181 -1.93 18.54 -11.82
C ASP A 181 -1.30 17.14 -11.99
N THR A 182 -1.79 16.39 -12.98
CA THR A 182 -1.37 15.01 -13.28
C THR A 182 0.07 14.90 -13.79
N GLN A 183 0.57 15.87 -14.55
CA GLN A 183 1.94 15.90 -15.07
C GLN A 183 2.94 16.26 -13.98
N SER A 184 2.51 17.09 -13.03
CA SER A 184 3.32 17.62 -11.94
C SER A 184 2.97 17.02 -10.58
N ARG A 185 2.45 15.78 -10.55
CA ARG A 185 1.86 15.14 -9.35
C ARG A 185 2.72 15.15 -8.07
N ASN A 186 4.04 15.26 -8.21
CA ASN A 186 5.01 15.27 -7.11
C ASN A 186 5.60 16.66 -6.82
N ALA A 187 5.16 17.71 -7.51
CA ALA A 187 5.68 19.07 -7.33
C ALA A 187 5.59 19.55 -5.87
N PHE A 188 4.48 19.21 -5.20
CA PHE A 188 4.33 19.40 -3.76
C PHE A 188 3.32 18.39 -3.19
N ARG A 189 3.40 18.17 -1.88
CA ARG A 189 2.43 17.35 -1.15
C ARG A 189 1.05 18.04 -1.09
N PRO A 190 -0.05 17.35 -1.44
CA PRO A 190 -1.40 17.87 -1.28
C PRO A 190 -1.69 18.39 0.14
N LEU A 191 -2.42 19.49 0.22
CA LEU A 191 -2.64 20.26 1.44
C LEU A 191 -4.14 20.46 1.68
N ALA A 192 -4.61 20.15 2.89
CA ALA A 192 -5.97 20.50 3.29
C ALA A 192 -6.02 21.92 3.89
N TRP A 193 -6.99 22.72 3.46
CA TRP A 193 -7.30 24.04 4.01
C TRP A 193 -8.82 24.20 4.15
N SER A 194 -9.32 24.25 5.39
CA SER A 194 -10.73 24.54 5.66
C SER A 194 -11.03 26.03 5.50
N THR A 195 -12.20 26.36 4.95
CA THR A 195 -12.67 27.76 4.83
C THR A 195 -13.23 28.33 6.14
N HIS A 196 -13.35 27.52 7.20
CA HIS A 196 -13.71 27.99 8.54
C HIS A 196 -12.53 28.60 9.29
N ASP A 197 -12.73 29.81 9.84
CA ASP A 197 -11.92 30.36 10.95
C ASP A 197 -12.80 30.99 12.08
N GLN A 198 -14.13 30.87 12.02
CA GLN A 198 -15.07 31.33 13.06
C GLN A 198 -16.31 30.41 13.16
N PRO A 199 -16.88 30.20 14.35
CA PRO A 199 -18.19 29.57 14.51
C PRO A 199 -19.26 30.57 14.06
N THR A 200 -19.68 30.48 12.81
CA THR A 200 -20.87 31.18 12.33
C THR A 200 -22.09 30.59 13.03
N GLY A 201 -22.87 31.44 13.71
CA GLY A 201 -24.12 31.06 14.39
C GLY A 201 -25.27 30.67 13.45
N GLN A 202 -24.96 30.20 12.25
CA GLN A 202 -25.91 29.59 11.34
C GLN A 202 -25.95 28.09 11.61
N PRO A 203 -27.13 27.45 11.57
CA PRO A 203 -27.21 26.00 11.66
C PRO A 203 -26.50 25.41 10.43
N VAL A 204 -25.29 24.91 10.63
CA VAL A 204 -24.60 24.05 9.66
C VAL A 204 -25.56 22.89 9.39
N ILE A 205 -25.92 22.68 8.12
CA ILE A 205 -26.69 21.50 7.74
C ILE A 205 -25.87 20.31 8.20
N ALA A 206 -26.39 19.54 9.16
CA ALA A 206 -25.72 18.34 9.64
C ALA A 206 -25.60 17.39 8.45
N HIS A 207 -24.41 17.32 7.87
CA HIS A 207 -24.10 16.28 6.90
C HIS A 207 -24.21 14.92 7.63
N GLU A 208 -24.64 13.89 6.90
CA GLU A 208 -24.62 12.50 7.36
C GLU A 208 -23.60 11.70 6.54
N GLY A 209 -23.25 10.50 7.02
CA GLY A 209 -22.39 9.56 6.29
C GLY A 209 -20.97 10.08 6.01
N LEU A 210 -20.46 9.75 4.83
CA LEU A 210 -19.11 10.03 4.38
C LEU A 210 -18.82 11.54 4.30
N ARG A 211 -19.78 12.35 3.81
CA ARG A 211 -19.63 13.80 3.71
C ARG A 211 -19.40 14.45 5.07
N ALA A 212 -20.15 14.01 6.08
CA ALA A 212 -19.98 14.47 7.45
C ALA A 212 -18.60 14.12 8.01
N ALA A 213 -18.17 12.89 7.77
CA ALA A 213 -16.87 12.41 8.23
C ALA A 213 -15.72 13.21 7.61
N LEU A 214 -15.78 13.52 6.31
CA LEU A 214 -14.77 14.32 5.60
C LEU A 214 -14.64 15.76 6.13
N ALA A 215 -15.71 16.33 6.68
CA ALA A 215 -15.73 17.70 7.23
C ALA A 215 -15.05 17.81 8.61
N ILE A 216 -14.78 16.70 9.31
CA ILE A 216 -14.23 16.73 10.67
C ILE A 216 -12.76 17.18 10.64
N GLU A 217 -12.40 18.23 11.38
CA GLU A 217 -11.02 18.74 11.41
C GLU A 217 -10.06 17.85 12.21
N SER A 218 -10.50 17.34 13.36
CA SER A 218 -9.69 16.47 14.22
C SER A 218 -9.38 15.16 13.51
N SER A 219 -8.09 14.90 13.27
CA SER A 219 -7.64 13.70 12.54
C SER A 219 -8.13 12.40 13.17
N GLY A 220 -8.11 12.28 14.51
CA GLY A 220 -8.59 11.07 15.19
C GLY A 220 -10.10 10.87 15.09
N ALA A 221 -10.88 11.94 15.29
CA ALA A 221 -12.34 11.89 15.19
C ALA A 221 -12.79 11.65 13.73
N ARG A 222 -12.13 12.28 12.76
CA ARG A 222 -12.34 12.07 11.33
C ARG A 222 -12.09 10.62 10.96
N PHE A 223 -10.97 10.04 11.39
CA PHE A 223 -10.64 8.65 11.08
C PHE A 223 -11.68 7.67 11.62
N ALA A 224 -12.16 7.88 12.84
CA ALA A 224 -13.22 7.06 13.44
C ALA A 224 -14.56 7.18 12.69
N ALA A 225 -14.96 8.40 12.34
CA ALA A 225 -16.18 8.65 11.56
C ALA A 225 -16.10 8.06 10.15
N LEU A 226 -14.96 8.21 9.46
CA LEU A 226 -14.73 7.61 8.16
C LEU A 226 -14.77 6.08 8.22
N THR A 227 -14.22 5.48 9.29
CA THR A 227 -14.30 4.02 9.51
C THR A 227 -15.77 3.58 9.60
N SER A 228 -16.59 4.27 10.40
CA SER A 228 -18.02 3.96 10.51
C SER A 228 -18.78 4.15 9.18
N ALA A 229 -18.44 5.18 8.41
CA ALA A 229 -19.04 5.43 7.10
C ALA A 229 -18.68 4.32 6.11
N VAL A 230 -17.41 3.92 6.05
CA VAL A 230 -16.92 2.84 5.17
C VAL A 230 -17.54 1.49 5.55
N ASP A 231 -17.68 1.17 6.83
CA ASP A 231 -18.33 -0.07 7.27
C ASP A 231 -19.82 -0.11 6.83
N THR A 232 -20.50 1.04 6.91
CA THR A 232 -21.89 1.20 6.44
C THR A 232 -21.99 1.03 4.93
N MET A 233 -21.14 1.70 4.17
CA MET A 233 -21.07 1.59 2.70
C MET A 233 -20.76 0.17 2.25
N THR A 234 -19.81 -0.50 2.91
CA THR A 234 -19.40 -1.88 2.61
C THR A 234 -20.54 -2.87 2.81
N SER A 235 -21.38 -2.65 3.83
CA SER A 235 -22.53 -3.49 4.15
C SER A 235 -23.78 -3.14 3.32
N SER A 236 -23.79 -1.99 2.66
CA SER A 236 -24.90 -1.48 1.86
C SER A 236 -24.39 -0.91 0.52
N PRO A 237 -24.21 -1.76 -0.52
CA PRO A 237 -23.76 -1.29 -1.83
C PRO A 237 -24.66 -0.21 -2.45
N GLY A 238 -25.95 -0.19 -2.12
CA GLY A 238 -26.87 0.89 -2.57
C GLY A 238 -26.74 2.23 -1.83
N HIS A 239 -25.75 2.40 -0.97
CA HIS A 239 -25.57 3.65 -0.21
C HIS A 239 -25.12 4.81 -1.12
N ALA A 240 -25.75 5.98 -1.00
CA ALA A 240 -25.49 7.12 -1.88
C ALA A 240 -24.03 7.65 -1.81
N ASP A 241 -23.34 7.41 -0.70
CA ASP A 241 -21.93 7.82 -0.51
C ASP A 241 -20.95 7.09 -1.45
N TRP A 242 -21.34 5.97 -2.08
CA TRP A 242 -20.50 5.37 -3.13
C TRP A 242 -20.30 6.35 -4.29
N ARG A 243 -21.36 7.07 -4.69
CA ARG A 243 -21.26 8.11 -5.72
C ARG A 243 -20.38 9.28 -5.29
N LEU A 244 -20.45 9.69 -4.02
CA LEU A 244 -19.55 10.71 -3.48
C LEU A 244 -18.08 10.27 -3.59
N LEU A 245 -17.80 8.99 -3.33
CA LEU A 245 -16.48 8.41 -3.46
C LEU A 245 -16.02 8.31 -4.94
N GLU A 246 -16.92 8.03 -5.88
CA GLU A 246 -16.64 8.08 -7.33
C GLU A 246 -16.18 9.47 -7.77
N GLU A 247 -16.91 10.52 -7.37
CA GLU A 247 -16.55 11.91 -7.68
C GLU A 247 -15.17 12.28 -7.08
N LEU A 248 -14.88 11.84 -5.84
CA LEU A 248 -13.55 12.01 -5.27
C LEU A 248 -12.47 11.30 -6.10
N LEU A 249 -12.74 10.06 -6.53
CA LEU A 249 -11.78 9.27 -7.31
C LEU A 249 -11.49 9.95 -8.66
N ILE A 250 -12.51 10.45 -9.35
CA ILE A 250 -12.35 11.15 -10.64
C ILE A 250 -11.32 12.29 -10.53
N HIS A 251 -11.38 13.07 -9.45
CA HIS A 251 -10.54 14.27 -9.29
C HIS A 251 -9.21 14.04 -8.59
N THR A 252 -9.08 12.94 -7.83
CA THR A 252 -7.92 12.71 -6.96
C THR A 252 -7.14 11.44 -7.28
N SER A 253 -7.59 10.65 -8.26
CA SER A 253 -6.96 9.36 -8.59
C SER A 253 -5.48 9.48 -8.94
N HIS A 254 -4.98 10.58 -9.51
CA HIS A 254 -3.55 10.73 -9.81
C HIS A 254 -2.69 11.05 -8.59
N LEU A 255 -3.31 11.48 -7.49
CA LEU A 255 -2.62 11.83 -6.26
C LEU A 255 -2.22 10.57 -5.49
N PRO A 256 -1.16 10.65 -4.67
CA PRO A 256 -0.82 9.54 -3.80
C PRO A 256 -1.94 9.22 -2.80
N LEU A 257 -2.30 7.95 -2.71
CA LEU A 257 -3.48 7.47 -2.00
C LEU A 257 -3.40 7.75 -0.50
N ALA A 258 -2.20 7.71 0.08
CA ALA A 258 -1.96 8.06 1.48
C ALA A 258 -2.31 9.52 1.81
N GLY A 259 -2.44 10.39 0.80
CA GLY A 259 -2.81 11.80 0.95
C GLY A 259 -4.25 12.02 1.40
N LEU A 260 -5.13 11.04 1.22
CA LEU A 260 -6.53 11.10 1.60
C LEU A 260 -6.86 10.05 2.67
N ASP A 261 -7.47 10.51 3.76
CA ASP A 261 -7.79 9.64 4.90
C ASP A 261 -8.77 8.51 4.53
N ILE A 262 -9.63 8.71 3.53
CA ILE A 262 -10.58 7.68 3.09
C ILE A 262 -9.85 6.42 2.60
N TRP A 263 -8.83 6.56 1.75
CA TRP A 263 -8.09 5.40 1.24
C TRP A 263 -7.31 4.68 2.35
N ARG A 264 -6.85 5.41 3.37
CA ARG A 264 -6.23 4.82 4.57
C ARG A 264 -7.22 3.98 5.38
N VAL A 265 -8.47 4.42 5.48
CA VAL A 265 -9.55 3.63 6.12
C VAL A 265 -9.86 2.38 5.30
N PHE A 266 -10.01 2.50 3.97
CA PHE A 266 -10.20 1.35 3.08
C PHE A 266 -9.06 0.32 3.23
N ALA A 267 -7.80 0.77 3.28
CA ALA A 267 -6.63 -0.10 3.44
C ALA A 267 -6.62 -0.93 4.74
N ARG A 268 -7.45 -0.59 5.74
CA ARG A 268 -7.58 -1.36 6.99
C ARG A 268 -8.69 -2.41 6.96
N SER A 269 -9.49 -2.44 5.90
CA SER A 269 -10.65 -3.33 5.77
C SER A 269 -10.61 -4.10 4.45
N PRO A 270 -10.18 -5.39 4.48
CA PRO A 270 -10.20 -6.25 3.29
C PRO A 270 -11.59 -6.29 2.62
N ALA A 271 -12.66 -6.36 3.41
CA ALA A 271 -14.02 -6.36 2.89
C ALA A 271 -14.35 -5.06 2.12
N ALA A 272 -13.98 -3.89 2.65
CA ALA A 272 -14.18 -2.61 1.97
C ALA A 272 -13.37 -2.54 0.67
N MET A 273 -12.14 -3.05 0.68
CA MET A 273 -11.26 -3.09 -0.49
C MET A 273 -11.81 -4.00 -1.60
N ILE A 274 -12.32 -5.19 -1.24
CA ILE A 274 -12.98 -6.11 -2.18
C ILE A 274 -14.26 -5.48 -2.74
N THR A 275 -15.07 -4.87 -1.89
CA THR A 275 -16.31 -4.21 -2.33
C THR A 275 -15.99 -3.06 -3.29
N ALA A 276 -15.03 -2.18 -2.97
CA ALA A 276 -14.59 -1.12 -3.87
C ALA A 276 -14.08 -1.68 -5.20
N LEU A 277 -13.26 -2.72 -5.18
CA LEU A 277 -12.75 -3.36 -6.39
C LEU A 277 -13.85 -3.84 -7.34
N LEU A 278 -14.94 -4.38 -6.80
CA LEU A 278 -16.03 -4.98 -7.57
C LEU A 278 -17.15 -4.00 -7.93
N HIS A 279 -17.30 -2.92 -7.17
CA HIS A 279 -18.48 -2.07 -7.18
C HIS A 279 -18.18 -0.61 -7.57
N LEU A 280 -17.03 -0.07 -7.15
CA LEU A 280 -16.69 1.34 -7.34
C LEU A 280 -16.09 1.56 -8.74
N GLU A 281 -16.76 2.38 -9.55
CA GLU A 281 -16.31 2.66 -10.91
C GLU A 281 -14.93 3.35 -10.92
N GLY A 282 -14.05 2.91 -11.82
CA GLY A 282 -12.69 3.45 -11.94
C GLY A 282 -11.70 2.97 -10.87
N PHE A 283 -12.13 2.24 -9.84
CA PHE A 283 -11.23 1.77 -8.79
C PHE A 283 -10.21 0.75 -9.29
N ALA A 284 -10.66 -0.24 -10.07
CA ALA A 284 -9.81 -1.30 -10.59
C ALA A 284 -8.70 -0.75 -11.49
N GLU A 285 -9.02 0.26 -12.30
CA GLU A 285 -8.13 0.86 -13.29
C GLU A 285 -7.13 1.85 -12.65
N HIS A 286 -7.59 2.67 -11.69
CA HIS A 286 -6.80 3.80 -11.21
C HIS A 286 -6.17 3.61 -9.82
N VAL A 287 -6.73 2.70 -9.00
CA VAL A 287 -6.37 2.59 -7.56
C VAL A 287 -5.85 1.20 -7.20
N ALA A 288 -6.47 0.12 -7.70
CA ALA A 288 -6.23 -1.24 -7.22
C ALA A 288 -4.77 -1.72 -7.33
N GLN A 289 -4.04 -1.30 -8.37
CA GLN A 289 -2.62 -1.65 -8.53
C GLN A 289 -1.70 -0.86 -7.59
N ARG A 290 -2.08 0.38 -7.26
CA ARG A 290 -1.26 1.30 -6.46
C ARG A 290 -1.45 1.12 -4.96
N ILE A 291 -2.53 0.46 -4.54
CA ILE A 291 -2.83 0.28 -3.12
C ILE A 291 -1.69 -0.43 -2.38
N THR A 292 -1.10 -1.47 -2.97
CA THR A 292 0.02 -2.22 -2.38
C THR A 292 1.34 -1.44 -2.47
N GLU A 293 1.43 -0.48 -3.40
CA GLU A 293 2.62 0.36 -3.60
C GLU A 293 2.62 1.64 -2.76
N GLU A 294 1.47 2.05 -2.24
CA GLU A 294 1.32 3.35 -1.58
C GLU A 294 0.72 3.27 -0.17
N LEU A 295 0.01 2.20 0.16
CA LEU A 295 -0.69 2.02 1.42
C LEU A 295 -0.33 0.70 2.11
N PRO A 296 -0.53 0.62 3.44
CA PRO A 296 -0.24 -0.58 4.23
C PRO A 296 -1.32 -1.65 4.00
N PHE A 297 -1.42 -2.16 2.78
CA PHE A 297 -2.37 -3.20 2.36
C PHE A 297 -1.70 -4.22 1.46
N GLU A 298 -2.14 -5.48 1.58
CA GLU A 298 -1.76 -6.58 0.69
C GLU A 298 -2.97 -7.45 0.38
N TRP A 299 -3.20 -7.71 -0.90
CA TRP A 299 -4.36 -8.46 -1.35
C TRP A 299 -4.39 -9.90 -0.83
N VAL A 300 -3.22 -10.51 -0.63
CA VAL A 300 -3.12 -11.85 -0.03
C VAL A 300 -3.65 -11.89 1.40
N LEU A 301 -3.72 -10.76 2.11
CA LEU A 301 -4.30 -10.71 3.45
C LEU A 301 -5.84 -10.71 3.44
N ALA A 302 -6.48 -10.49 2.28
CA ALA A 302 -7.91 -10.67 2.13
C ALA A 302 -8.24 -12.16 2.08
N SER A 303 -8.85 -12.68 3.15
CA SER A 303 -9.09 -14.11 3.29
C SER A 303 -10.11 -14.60 2.27
N PRO A 304 -10.12 -15.92 1.94
CA PRO A 304 -11.16 -16.48 1.09
C PRO A 304 -12.58 -16.16 1.59
N GLN A 305 -12.79 -16.08 2.92
CA GLN A 305 -14.08 -15.75 3.51
C GLN A 305 -14.47 -14.28 3.31
N ASP A 306 -13.51 -13.35 3.28
CA ASP A 306 -13.78 -11.94 2.97
C ASP A 306 -14.34 -11.82 1.54
N TRP A 307 -13.72 -12.53 0.57
CA TRP A 307 -14.21 -12.57 -0.81
C TRP A 307 -15.62 -13.16 -0.92
N VAL A 308 -15.87 -14.32 -0.30
CA VAL A 308 -17.21 -14.95 -0.31
C VAL A 308 -18.25 -14.02 0.27
N SER A 309 -17.96 -13.40 1.41
CA SER A 309 -18.90 -12.54 2.12
C SER A 309 -19.22 -11.26 1.33
N SER A 310 -18.19 -10.57 0.81
CA SER A 310 -18.38 -9.36 0.00
C SER A 310 -19.14 -9.65 -1.30
N VAL A 311 -18.82 -10.74 -2.00
CA VAL A 311 -19.54 -11.13 -3.23
C VAL A 311 -20.98 -11.52 -2.94
N ALA A 312 -21.26 -12.20 -1.81
CA ALA A 312 -22.63 -12.53 -1.42
C ALA A 312 -23.48 -11.27 -1.16
N ILE A 313 -22.91 -10.25 -0.50
CA ILE A 313 -23.57 -8.95 -0.29
C ILE A 313 -23.86 -8.28 -1.63
N LEU A 314 -22.86 -8.18 -2.52
CA LEU A 314 -23.02 -7.57 -3.84
C LEU A 314 -24.04 -8.31 -4.71
N ARG A 315 -24.00 -9.65 -4.72
CA ARG A 315 -24.97 -10.45 -5.47
C ARG A 315 -26.40 -10.17 -5.02
N ARG A 316 -26.64 -10.11 -3.71
CA ARG A 316 -27.97 -9.79 -3.17
C ARG A 316 -28.42 -8.42 -3.64
N TYR A 317 -27.55 -7.42 -3.57
CA TYR A 317 -27.84 -6.07 -4.05
C TYR A 317 -28.18 -6.04 -5.54
N TYR A 318 -27.30 -6.55 -6.41
CA TYR A 318 -27.52 -6.52 -7.86
C TYR A 318 -28.71 -7.36 -8.32
N TYR A 319 -29.08 -8.42 -7.57
CA TYR A 319 -30.31 -9.16 -7.82
C TYR A 319 -31.56 -8.34 -7.46
N GLN A 320 -31.51 -7.56 -6.37
CA GLN A 320 -32.61 -6.69 -5.99
C GLN A 320 -32.77 -5.50 -6.96
N ASP A 321 -31.66 -5.00 -7.52
CA ASP A 321 -31.63 -3.86 -8.44
C ASP A 321 -32.10 -4.21 -9.87
N ASP A 322 -31.53 -5.26 -10.49
CA ASP A 322 -31.83 -5.63 -11.89
C ASP A 322 -31.96 -7.16 -12.09
N GLY A 323 -32.34 -7.90 -11.04
CA GLY A 323 -32.58 -9.34 -11.10
C GLY A 323 -31.39 -10.12 -11.65
N ASP A 324 -31.67 -11.08 -12.53
CA ASP A 324 -30.62 -11.90 -13.14
C ASP A 324 -29.68 -11.10 -14.06
N ARG A 325 -30.11 -9.95 -14.60
CA ARG A 325 -29.23 -9.10 -15.42
C ARG A 325 -28.13 -8.47 -14.57
N GLY A 326 -28.48 -7.95 -13.39
CA GLY A 326 -27.51 -7.42 -12.43
C GLY A 326 -26.52 -8.50 -11.98
N VAL A 327 -27.00 -9.70 -11.62
CA VAL A 327 -26.13 -10.82 -11.24
C VAL A 327 -25.21 -11.24 -12.39
N ARG A 328 -25.68 -11.23 -13.64
CA ARG A 328 -24.82 -11.48 -14.82
C ARG A 328 -23.79 -10.39 -15.07
N ALA A 329 -24.06 -9.13 -14.70
CA ALA A 329 -23.08 -8.05 -14.78
C ALA A 329 -21.98 -8.24 -13.72
N LEU A 330 -22.37 -8.49 -12.46
CA LEU A 330 -21.42 -8.79 -11.39
C LEU A 330 -20.53 -10.00 -11.72
N LYS A 331 -21.11 -11.06 -12.30
CA LYS A 331 -20.35 -12.23 -12.77
C LYS A 331 -19.25 -11.84 -13.76
N ARG A 332 -19.58 -11.02 -14.76
CA ARG A 332 -18.60 -10.57 -15.76
C ARG A 332 -17.49 -9.72 -15.13
N SER A 333 -17.84 -8.86 -14.17
CA SER A 333 -16.87 -8.09 -13.40
C SER A 333 -15.91 -9.00 -12.62
N LEU A 334 -16.44 -10.00 -11.91
CA LEU A 334 -15.63 -11.00 -11.19
C LEU A 334 -14.67 -11.77 -12.11
N GLU A 335 -15.14 -12.20 -13.29
CA GLU A 335 -14.30 -12.90 -14.26
C GLU A 335 -13.16 -12.00 -14.78
N ALA A 336 -13.44 -10.72 -15.07
CA ALA A 336 -12.43 -9.75 -15.48
C ALA A 336 -11.41 -9.46 -14.37
N ILE A 337 -11.89 -9.27 -13.13
CA ILE A 337 -11.04 -9.05 -11.96
C ILE A 337 -10.18 -10.28 -11.68
N LYS A 338 -10.74 -11.50 -11.77
CA LYS A 338 -9.97 -12.74 -11.64
C LYS A 338 -8.83 -12.80 -12.63
N GLN A 339 -9.08 -12.47 -13.91
CA GLN A 339 -8.05 -12.47 -14.94
C GLN A 339 -6.94 -11.46 -14.61
N SER A 340 -7.30 -10.23 -14.25
CA SER A 340 -6.34 -9.18 -13.87
C SER A 340 -5.52 -9.56 -12.62
N MET A 341 -6.18 -10.05 -11.58
CA MET A 341 -5.56 -10.45 -10.31
C MET A 341 -4.69 -11.69 -10.47
N SER A 342 -5.06 -12.65 -11.33
CA SER A 342 -4.24 -13.85 -11.56
C SER A 342 -2.84 -13.54 -12.11
N MET A 343 -2.68 -12.41 -12.81
CA MET A 343 -1.40 -11.98 -13.37
C MET A 343 -0.57 -11.16 -12.38
N SER A 344 -1.22 -10.41 -11.50
CA SER A 344 -0.58 -9.42 -10.62
C SER A 344 -0.48 -9.86 -9.16
N GLN A 345 -1.44 -10.65 -8.69
CA GLN A 345 -1.63 -11.09 -7.32
C GLN A 345 -2.16 -12.54 -7.28
N PRO A 346 -1.39 -13.55 -7.73
CA PRO A 346 -1.89 -14.93 -7.87
C PRO A 346 -2.46 -15.53 -6.58
N GLY A 347 -1.95 -15.14 -5.41
CA GLY A 347 -2.44 -15.59 -4.11
C GLY A 347 -3.91 -15.25 -3.79
N THR A 348 -4.57 -14.36 -4.54
CA THR A 348 -6.00 -14.02 -4.32
C THR A 348 -6.96 -14.95 -5.05
N VAL A 349 -6.48 -15.71 -6.05
CA VAL A 349 -7.31 -16.46 -6.99
C VAL A 349 -8.22 -17.47 -6.29
N LEU A 350 -7.72 -18.16 -5.25
CA LEU A 350 -8.52 -19.10 -4.48
C LEU A 350 -9.73 -18.44 -3.80
N GLY A 351 -9.55 -17.24 -3.24
CA GLY A 351 -10.64 -16.50 -2.61
C GLY A 351 -11.71 -16.09 -3.62
N ILE A 352 -11.28 -15.61 -4.78
CA ILE A 352 -12.18 -15.26 -5.89
C ILE A 352 -12.93 -16.49 -6.42
N ASP A 353 -12.25 -17.62 -6.55
CA ASP A 353 -12.86 -18.87 -7.02
C ASP A 353 -13.86 -19.42 -6.01
N LEU A 354 -13.54 -19.38 -4.72
CA LEU A 354 -14.47 -19.77 -3.67
C LEU A 354 -15.70 -18.86 -3.67
N ALA A 355 -15.52 -17.55 -3.85
CA ALA A 355 -16.64 -16.61 -3.98
C ALA A 355 -17.49 -16.89 -5.24
N CYS A 356 -16.87 -17.22 -6.38
CA CYS A 356 -17.58 -17.66 -7.57
C CYS A 356 -18.40 -18.93 -7.30
N HIS A 357 -17.86 -19.89 -6.55
CA HIS A 357 -18.56 -21.11 -6.20
C HIS A 357 -19.74 -20.87 -5.24
N GLU A 358 -19.44 -20.35 -4.05
CA GLU A 358 -20.38 -20.23 -2.94
C GLU A 358 -21.42 -19.14 -3.20
N ALA A 359 -20.97 -17.95 -3.62
CA ALA A 359 -21.87 -16.82 -3.79
C ALA A 359 -22.57 -16.84 -5.16
N MET A 360 -21.90 -17.28 -6.24
CA MET A 360 -22.44 -17.21 -7.61
C MET A 360 -22.87 -18.55 -8.22
N SER A 361 -22.68 -19.67 -7.51
CA SER A 361 -22.97 -21.04 -8.01
C SER A 361 -22.18 -21.42 -9.27
N LEU A 362 -20.91 -20.98 -9.36
CA LEU A 362 -19.99 -21.22 -10.48
C LEU A 362 -18.74 -21.99 -10.01
N PRO A 363 -18.88 -23.30 -9.70
CA PRO A 363 -17.73 -24.12 -9.31
C PRO A 363 -16.62 -24.18 -10.35
N THR A 364 -15.38 -24.01 -9.89
CA THR A 364 -14.18 -24.52 -10.56
C THR A 364 -13.92 -25.97 -10.15
N GLN A 365 -13.09 -26.71 -10.91
CA GLN A 365 -12.68 -28.06 -10.49
C GLN A 365 -11.96 -28.04 -9.14
N GLU A 366 -11.10 -27.05 -8.94
CA GLU A 366 -10.34 -26.88 -7.71
C GLU A 366 -11.24 -26.60 -6.50
N THR A 367 -12.22 -25.70 -6.61
CA THR A 367 -13.17 -25.44 -5.51
C THR A 367 -14.06 -26.63 -5.20
N ARG A 368 -14.50 -27.40 -6.21
CA ARG A 368 -15.21 -28.67 -5.97
C ARG A 368 -14.34 -29.67 -5.21
N LEU A 369 -13.05 -29.77 -5.56
CA LEU A 369 -12.11 -30.65 -4.86
C LEU A 369 -11.84 -30.15 -3.44
N LEU A 370 -11.65 -28.85 -3.25
CA LEU A 370 -11.46 -28.24 -1.93
C LEU A 370 -12.62 -28.57 -0.99
N LEU A 371 -13.86 -28.36 -1.44
CA LEU A 371 -15.04 -28.50 -0.60
C LEU A 371 -15.47 -29.96 -0.39
N ASN A 372 -15.37 -30.79 -1.43
CA ASN A 372 -15.82 -32.20 -1.33
C ASN A 372 -14.70 -33.15 -0.89
N HIS A 373 -13.45 -32.86 -1.24
CA HIS A 373 -12.30 -33.77 -1.15
C HIS A 373 -11.00 -33.06 -0.75
N ASN A 374 -11.04 -32.18 0.27
CA ASN A 374 -9.90 -31.32 0.65
C ASN A 374 -8.56 -32.08 0.73
N ALA A 375 -8.55 -33.25 1.38
CA ALA A 375 -7.34 -34.07 1.54
C ALA A 375 -6.68 -34.47 0.20
N VAL A 376 -7.47 -34.66 -0.87
CA VAL A 376 -6.96 -34.99 -2.20
C VAL A 376 -6.31 -33.76 -2.84
N LEU A 377 -6.94 -32.59 -2.72
CA LEU A 377 -6.39 -31.34 -3.25
C LEU A 377 -5.11 -30.95 -2.49
N ASP A 378 -5.13 -31.06 -1.17
CA ASP A 378 -3.97 -30.83 -0.30
C ASP A 378 -2.78 -31.73 -0.67
N ASP A 379 -3.01 -33.03 -0.91
CA ASP A 379 -1.95 -33.94 -1.36
C ASP A 379 -1.44 -33.61 -2.77
N HIS A 380 -2.35 -33.25 -3.69
CA HIS A 380 -1.98 -32.85 -5.04
C HIS A 380 -1.09 -31.59 -5.06
N LEU A 381 -1.48 -30.55 -4.33
CA LEU A 381 -0.72 -29.31 -4.22
C LEU A 381 0.63 -29.53 -3.54
N PHE A 382 0.67 -30.33 -2.48
CA PHE A 382 1.92 -30.69 -1.82
C PHE A 382 2.89 -31.38 -2.79
N ARG A 383 2.44 -32.36 -3.58
CA ARG A 383 3.28 -33.04 -4.58
C ARG A 383 3.79 -32.07 -5.65
N ALA A 384 2.98 -31.11 -6.07
CA ALA A 384 3.40 -30.07 -7.02
C ALA A 384 4.49 -29.17 -6.43
N LEU A 385 4.38 -28.80 -5.15
CA LEU A 385 5.39 -27.98 -4.44
C LEU A 385 6.77 -28.65 -4.38
N VAL A 386 6.81 -29.96 -4.12
CA VAL A 386 8.05 -30.72 -3.89
C VAL A 386 8.53 -31.52 -5.10
N ALA A 387 7.96 -31.28 -6.29
CA ALA A 387 8.33 -32.01 -7.51
C ALA A 387 9.84 -31.88 -7.84
N ILE A 388 10.46 -33.02 -8.21
CA ILE A 388 11.93 -33.18 -8.27
C ILE A 388 12.59 -32.43 -9.43
N GLU A 389 11.88 -32.13 -10.53
CA GLU A 389 12.49 -31.50 -11.72
C GLU A 389 12.14 -30.02 -11.86
N HIS A 390 10.92 -29.63 -11.45
CA HIS A 390 10.34 -28.30 -11.69
C HIS A 390 9.51 -27.77 -10.51
N GLY A 391 9.64 -28.35 -9.31
CA GLY A 391 8.88 -27.91 -8.14
C GLY A 391 9.34 -26.53 -7.64
N PRO A 392 8.41 -25.66 -7.20
CA PRO A 392 8.73 -24.35 -6.60
C PRO A 392 9.78 -24.44 -5.47
N LEU A 393 9.71 -25.48 -4.62
CA LEU A 393 10.69 -25.66 -3.54
C LEU A 393 12.12 -25.88 -4.08
N GLN A 394 12.25 -26.63 -5.17
CA GLN A 394 13.56 -26.91 -5.74
C GLN A 394 14.15 -25.65 -6.40
N SER A 395 13.33 -24.87 -7.10
CA SER A 395 13.72 -23.59 -7.68
C SER A 395 14.24 -22.63 -6.61
N LEU A 396 13.51 -22.49 -5.50
CA LEU A 396 13.92 -21.69 -4.33
C LEU A 396 15.29 -22.15 -3.78
N VAL A 397 15.46 -23.46 -3.57
CA VAL A 397 16.71 -24.00 -3.01
C VAL A 397 17.89 -23.82 -3.97
N ARG A 398 17.69 -23.86 -5.29
CA ARG A 398 18.74 -23.58 -6.29
C ARG A 398 19.12 -22.10 -6.35
N GLN A 399 18.22 -21.19 -5.98
CA GLN A 399 18.46 -19.75 -6.00
C GLN A 399 19.56 -19.31 -5.01
N SER A 400 19.89 -20.13 -3.98
CA SER A 400 20.94 -19.81 -3.00
C SER A 400 22.35 -19.63 -3.56
N ASP A 401 22.61 -20.03 -4.79
CA ASP A 401 23.94 -19.88 -5.42
C ASP A 401 24.18 -18.46 -5.99
N ARG A 402 23.19 -17.56 -5.94
CA ARG A 402 23.26 -16.21 -6.55
C ARG A 402 23.68 -15.08 -5.60
N GLY A 403 24.02 -15.37 -4.35
CA GLY A 403 24.57 -14.37 -3.42
C GLY A 403 23.55 -13.40 -2.81
N ASP A 404 22.25 -13.68 -2.94
CA ASP A 404 21.19 -12.94 -2.25
C ASP A 404 21.08 -13.35 -0.78
N MET A 405 20.97 -12.35 0.11
CA MET A 405 20.72 -12.57 1.53
C MET A 405 19.30 -13.11 1.72
N TRP A 406 19.18 -14.30 2.30
CA TRP A 406 17.89 -14.88 2.63
C TRP A 406 17.14 -14.00 3.64
N PRO A 407 15.83 -13.75 3.46
CA PRO A 407 15.03 -12.99 4.40
C PRO A 407 15.02 -13.65 5.80
N ASN A 408 15.10 -12.84 6.84
CA ASN A 408 15.13 -13.29 8.25
C ASN A 408 14.26 -12.40 9.16
N GLU A 409 13.41 -11.57 8.55
CA GLU A 409 12.40 -10.76 9.21
C GLU A 409 11.44 -11.67 9.99
N LEU A 410 10.97 -11.21 11.16
CA LEU A 410 10.04 -11.98 12.01
C LEU A 410 10.51 -13.38 12.44
N HIS A 411 11.84 -13.61 12.51
CA HIS A 411 12.44 -14.89 12.90
C HIS A 411 11.74 -15.57 14.09
N GLN A 412 11.48 -14.81 15.16
CA GLN A 412 10.89 -15.35 16.39
C GLN A 412 9.46 -15.84 16.19
N ASP A 413 8.64 -15.10 15.44
CA ASP A 413 7.23 -15.45 15.23
C ASP A 413 7.08 -16.62 14.27
N ILE A 414 7.89 -16.66 13.20
CA ILE A 414 7.95 -17.81 12.30
C ILE A 414 8.42 -19.06 13.08
N SER A 415 9.43 -18.92 13.95
CA SER A 415 9.91 -20.04 14.78
C SER A 415 8.85 -20.56 15.76
N LYS A 416 8.04 -19.68 16.36
CA LYS A 416 6.88 -20.07 17.17
C LYS A 416 5.87 -20.86 16.34
N PHE A 417 5.55 -20.39 15.13
CA PHE A 417 4.67 -21.13 14.21
C PHE A 417 5.24 -22.51 13.89
N ILE A 418 6.51 -22.61 13.49
CA ILE A 418 7.20 -23.89 13.20
C ILE A 418 7.10 -24.85 14.39
N GLY A 419 7.24 -24.35 15.63
CA GLY A 419 7.15 -25.15 16.85
C GLY A 419 5.72 -25.56 17.27
N SER A 420 4.70 -24.88 16.76
CA SER A 420 3.29 -25.11 17.07
C SER A 420 2.76 -26.44 16.48
N ALA A 421 1.59 -26.89 16.94
CA ALA A 421 0.94 -28.07 16.37
C ALA A 421 0.60 -27.89 14.88
N SER A 422 0.12 -26.70 14.49
CA SER A 422 -0.21 -26.37 13.09
C SER A 422 1.03 -26.34 12.20
N GLY A 423 2.12 -25.72 12.66
CA GLY A 423 3.38 -25.70 11.93
C GLY A 423 3.99 -27.10 11.78
N LYS A 424 3.98 -27.92 12.84
CA LYS A 424 4.43 -29.31 12.76
C LYS A 424 3.58 -30.15 11.79
N SER A 425 2.27 -29.97 11.79
CA SER A 425 1.34 -30.65 10.88
C SER A 425 1.73 -30.43 9.42
N ILE A 426 1.92 -29.17 9.01
CA ILE A 426 2.21 -28.84 7.62
C ILE A 426 3.68 -29.08 7.23
N LEU A 427 4.64 -28.75 8.11
CA LEU A 427 6.08 -28.82 7.82
C LEU A 427 6.68 -30.22 7.93
N SER A 428 6.05 -31.15 8.66
CA SER A 428 6.54 -32.53 8.77
C SER A 428 6.60 -33.27 7.44
N ARG A 429 5.86 -32.79 6.43
CA ARG A 429 5.85 -33.32 5.07
C ARG A 429 7.08 -32.89 4.26
N PHE A 430 7.76 -31.82 4.68
CA PHE A 430 8.91 -31.26 3.97
C PHE A 430 10.23 -31.94 4.40
N PRO A 431 11.22 -32.07 3.50
CA PRO A 431 12.50 -32.68 3.84
C PRO A 431 13.23 -31.92 4.96
N PRO A 432 13.83 -32.61 5.94
CA PRO A 432 14.50 -31.98 7.09
C PRO A 432 15.85 -31.32 6.77
N VAL A 433 16.34 -31.40 5.52
CA VAL A 433 17.76 -31.16 5.15
C VAL A 433 18.07 -29.68 4.85
N LEU A 434 17.27 -28.74 5.32
CA LEU A 434 17.44 -27.31 5.00
C LEU A 434 17.87 -26.56 6.27
N GLY A 435 18.96 -25.78 6.17
CA GLY A 435 19.47 -24.98 7.29
C GLY A 435 18.43 -23.99 7.85
N ASP A 436 18.60 -23.57 9.10
CA ASP A 436 17.58 -22.86 9.88
C ASP A 436 16.98 -21.63 9.18
N PHE A 437 17.80 -20.81 8.52
CA PHE A 437 17.30 -19.63 7.80
C PHE A 437 16.47 -19.97 6.55
N LYS A 438 16.84 -21.02 5.81
CA LYS A 438 16.05 -21.50 4.66
C LYS A 438 14.69 -22.02 5.12
N ARG A 439 14.67 -22.65 6.30
CA ARG A 439 13.43 -23.15 6.91
C ARG A 439 12.45 -22.02 7.25
N LEU A 440 12.93 -20.83 7.65
CA LEU A 440 12.07 -19.67 7.89
C LEU A 440 11.40 -19.20 6.60
N THR A 441 12.16 -19.05 5.51
CA THR A 441 11.63 -18.66 4.19
C THR A 441 10.64 -19.67 3.61
N ILE A 442 10.85 -20.96 3.89
CA ILE A 442 9.91 -22.01 3.50
C ILE A 442 8.62 -21.93 4.32
N ALA A 443 8.74 -21.72 5.64
CA ALA A 443 7.60 -21.69 6.53
C ALA A 443 6.78 -20.38 6.42
N PHE A 444 7.38 -19.27 5.99
CA PHE A 444 6.75 -17.95 6.02
C PHE A 444 5.42 -17.87 5.24
N PRO A 445 5.33 -18.26 3.94
CA PRO A 445 4.07 -18.19 3.22
C PRO A 445 2.98 -19.07 3.86
N MET A 446 3.38 -20.20 4.44
CA MET A 446 2.47 -21.12 5.13
C MET A 446 1.93 -20.53 6.44
N TRP A 447 2.78 -19.80 7.16
CA TRP A 447 2.37 -19.06 8.34
C TRP A 447 1.39 -17.94 7.98
N VAL A 448 1.64 -17.20 6.90
CA VAL A 448 0.71 -16.16 6.43
C VAL A 448 -0.65 -16.77 6.10
N GLY A 449 -0.73 -17.88 5.35
CA GLY A 449 -2.01 -18.52 5.06
C GLY A 449 -2.71 -19.07 6.30
N TYR A 450 -1.97 -19.59 7.28
CA TYR A 450 -2.52 -19.97 8.58
C TYR A 450 -3.15 -18.79 9.33
N GLU A 451 -2.48 -17.64 9.37
CA GLU A 451 -3.00 -16.43 10.03
C GLU A 451 -4.22 -15.86 9.29
N VAL A 452 -4.18 -15.81 7.96
CA VAL A 452 -5.27 -15.30 7.12
C VAL A 452 -6.53 -16.15 7.27
N THR A 453 -6.43 -17.47 7.30
CA THR A 453 -7.59 -18.37 7.53
C THR A 453 -8.21 -18.21 8.92
N ARG A 454 -7.53 -17.53 9.86
CA ARG A 454 -8.02 -17.22 11.20
C ARG A 454 -8.51 -15.77 11.36
N GLY A 455 -8.55 -15.00 10.27
CA GLY A 455 -9.01 -13.61 10.29
C GLY A 455 -8.00 -12.63 10.89
N ALA A 456 -6.70 -12.96 10.91
CA ALA A 456 -5.66 -12.09 11.46
C ALA A 456 -5.25 -10.92 10.53
N ALA A 457 -5.96 -10.70 9.42
CA ALA A 457 -5.64 -9.67 8.43
C ALA A 457 -5.47 -8.28 9.06
N ARG A 458 -6.37 -7.90 9.98
CA ARG A 458 -6.32 -6.60 10.68
C ARG A 458 -5.02 -6.40 11.46
N ASP A 459 -4.52 -7.46 12.11
CA ASP A 459 -3.28 -7.40 12.90
C ASP A 459 -2.05 -7.24 11.99
N TRP A 460 -2.04 -7.88 10.82
CA TRP A 460 -1.01 -7.69 9.81
C TRP A 460 -1.02 -6.27 9.25
N LEU A 461 -2.19 -5.76 8.86
CA LEU A 461 -2.35 -4.42 8.29
C LEU A 461 -1.98 -3.30 9.28
N ALA A 462 -2.11 -3.55 10.59
CA ALA A 462 -1.76 -2.60 11.64
C ALA A 462 -0.27 -2.56 11.98
N GLN A 463 0.55 -3.52 11.51
CA GLN A 463 1.95 -3.70 11.91
C GLN A 463 2.91 -3.50 10.72
N PRO A 464 3.61 -2.35 10.63
CA PRO A 464 4.51 -2.05 9.50
C PRO A 464 5.64 -3.06 9.29
N ASP A 465 6.20 -3.62 10.36
CA ASP A 465 7.24 -4.65 10.32
C ASP A 465 6.72 -5.96 9.70
N ARG A 466 5.47 -6.33 10.01
CA ARG A 466 4.81 -7.49 9.41
C ARG A 466 4.57 -7.31 7.91
N LEU A 467 4.03 -6.17 7.50
CA LEU A 467 3.85 -5.87 6.08
C LEU A 467 5.19 -5.79 5.34
N HIS A 468 6.21 -5.23 5.97
CA HIS A 468 7.55 -5.19 5.40
C HIS A 468 8.12 -6.60 5.19
N ALA A 469 7.98 -7.47 6.19
CA ALA A 469 8.38 -8.87 6.07
C ALA A 469 7.62 -9.56 4.92
N LEU A 470 6.29 -9.42 4.88
CA LEU A 470 5.44 -10.00 3.83
C LEU A 470 5.93 -9.64 2.43
N ARG A 471 6.12 -8.35 2.18
CA ARG A 471 6.62 -7.84 0.89
C ARG A 471 8.05 -8.30 0.58
N THR A 472 8.90 -8.41 1.60
CA THR A 472 10.27 -8.90 1.44
C THR A 472 10.28 -10.37 1.02
N TYR A 473 9.55 -11.24 1.72
CA TYR A 473 9.43 -12.65 1.37
C TYR A 473 8.77 -12.87 0.00
N GLN A 474 7.72 -12.12 -0.32
CA GLN A 474 7.09 -12.14 -1.65
C GLN A 474 8.07 -11.74 -2.76
N SER A 475 8.86 -10.69 -2.54
CA SER A 475 9.83 -10.22 -3.55
C SER A 475 11.04 -11.14 -3.74
N PHE A 476 11.35 -11.97 -2.73
CA PHE A 476 12.51 -12.86 -2.75
C PHE A 476 12.32 -14.03 -3.73
N ASP A 477 11.18 -14.72 -3.63
CA ASP A 477 10.77 -15.74 -4.59
C ASP A 477 9.22 -15.75 -4.69
N PRO A 478 8.64 -15.00 -5.65
CA PRO A 478 7.19 -14.92 -5.83
C PRO A 478 6.56 -16.28 -6.13
N ALA A 479 7.23 -17.12 -6.93
CA ALA A 479 6.68 -18.41 -7.35
C ALA A 479 6.57 -19.39 -6.18
N TRP A 480 7.60 -19.43 -5.32
CA TRP A 480 7.52 -20.18 -4.06
C TRP A 480 6.46 -19.59 -3.13
N PHE A 481 6.47 -18.27 -2.94
CA PHE A 481 5.53 -17.60 -2.03
C PHE A 481 4.09 -17.94 -2.39
N ASP A 482 3.68 -17.70 -3.63
CA ASP A 482 2.30 -17.90 -4.08
C ASP A 482 1.86 -19.36 -3.98
N ALA A 483 2.71 -20.29 -4.41
CA ALA A 483 2.38 -21.71 -4.38
C ALA A 483 2.27 -22.25 -2.95
N ALA A 484 3.21 -21.88 -2.06
CA ALA A 484 3.21 -22.32 -0.67
C ALA A 484 2.08 -21.65 0.15
N TYR A 485 1.79 -20.38 -0.15
CA TYR A 485 0.66 -19.66 0.41
C TYR A 485 -0.67 -20.33 0.02
N HIS A 486 -0.88 -20.59 -1.27
CA HIS A 486 -2.07 -21.28 -1.78
C HIS A 486 -2.27 -22.67 -1.16
N PHE A 487 -1.20 -23.48 -1.12
CA PHE A 487 -1.22 -24.76 -0.43
C PHE A 487 -1.62 -24.63 1.03
N SER A 488 -1.08 -23.65 1.75
CA SER A 488 -1.42 -23.45 3.16
C SER A 488 -2.86 -23.00 3.39
N LEU A 489 -3.41 -22.19 2.48
CA LEU A 489 -4.83 -21.86 2.52
C LEU A 489 -5.67 -23.13 2.43
N VAL A 490 -5.43 -23.99 1.44
CA VAL A 490 -6.14 -25.27 1.29
C VAL A 490 -5.95 -26.17 2.52
N HIS A 491 -4.72 -26.28 3.04
CA HIS A 491 -4.39 -27.12 4.19
C HIS A 491 -5.14 -26.70 5.47
N PHE A 492 -5.25 -25.39 5.72
CA PHE A 492 -5.87 -24.85 6.92
C PHE A 492 -7.33 -24.46 6.74
N PHE A 493 -7.82 -24.42 5.49
CA PHE A 493 -9.20 -24.09 5.19
C PHE A 493 -10.14 -25.12 5.81
N LYS A 494 -11.14 -24.62 6.54
CA LYS A 494 -12.23 -25.41 7.07
C LYS A 494 -13.50 -24.99 6.35
N PRO A 495 -14.15 -25.88 5.59
CA PRO A 495 -15.47 -25.58 5.06
C PRO A 495 -16.43 -25.28 6.22
N ALA A 496 -17.29 -24.29 6.02
CA ALA A 496 -18.27 -23.83 7.00
C ALA A 496 -19.37 -24.86 7.27
#